data_AF-A0A7S9C695-F1
#
_entry.id   AF-A0A7S9C695-F1
#
_cell.length_a   1.000
_cell.length_b   1.000
_cell.length_c   1.000
_cell.angle_alpha   90.00
_cell.angle_beta   90.00
_cell.angle_gamma   90.00
#
_symmetry.space_group_name_H-M   'P 1'
#
loop_
_entity.id
_entity.type
_entity.pdbx_description
1 polymer ?
#
loop_
_entity_poly.entity_id
_entity_poly.type
_entity_poly.pdbx_seq_one_letter_code
_entity_poly.pdbx_strand_id
1 'polypeptide(L)'
;MSTQALTILLERAEAERDTALSQLQELQRQADAARAQADQLGEYRHQYQQRWTQQFTQRTTIDIVGHYQNFGQRLDQAIDQQGSVSRFADQRVERARAVLKELELRVASVRKLLERRQHELLRSALRREQKVTDEQAARAALAQMNPFMRVSA
;
A
#
# COMPACT_ATOMS: atom_id res chain seq x y z
N MET A 1 2.15 19.98 -18.80
CA MET A 1 2.75 20.04 -17.45
C MET A 1 4.27 20.10 -17.55
N SER A 2 4.94 20.84 -16.68
CA SER A 2 6.40 20.83 -16.58
C SER A 2 6.89 19.53 -15.92
N THR A 3 8.14 19.15 -16.16
CA THR A 3 8.78 18.02 -15.47
C THR A 3 8.79 18.23 -13.95
N GLN A 4 9.06 19.45 -13.50
CA GLN A 4 9.01 19.80 -12.08
C GLN A 4 7.62 19.57 -11.45
N ALA A 5 6.54 19.92 -12.15
CA ALA A 5 5.19 19.63 -11.66
C ALA A 5 4.92 18.11 -11.56
N LEU A 6 5.42 17.31 -12.52
CA LEU A 6 5.29 15.85 -12.47
C LEU A 6 6.13 15.23 -11.34
N THR A 7 7.31 15.78 -11.05
CA THR A 7 8.13 15.37 -9.89
C THR A 7 7.39 15.61 -8.57
N ILE A 8 6.83 16.81 -8.37
CA ILE A 8 6.06 17.14 -7.16
C ILE A 8 4.82 16.22 -7.03
N LEU A 9 4.14 15.94 -8.14
CA LEU A 9 3.01 15.01 -8.15
C LEU A 9 3.44 13.58 -7.80
N LEU A 10 4.62 13.16 -8.23
CA LEU A 10 5.17 11.86 -7.90
C LEU A 10 5.49 11.76 -6.41
N GLU A 11 6.22 12.74 -5.87
CA GLU A 11 6.58 12.80 -4.44
C GLU A 11 5.32 12.74 -3.55
N ARG A 12 4.28 13.49 -3.92
CA ARG A 12 3.00 13.45 -3.22
C ARG A 12 2.34 12.07 -3.32
N ALA A 13 2.30 11.46 -4.50
CA ALA A 13 1.70 10.15 -4.68
C ALA A 13 2.45 9.06 -3.89
N GLU A 14 3.78 9.15 -3.83
CA GLU A 14 4.62 8.26 -3.03
C GLU A 14 4.37 8.43 -1.53
N ALA A 15 4.27 9.67 -1.04
CA ALA A 15 3.94 9.94 0.36
C ALA A 15 2.52 9.43 0.74
N GLU A 16 1.54 9.58 -0.15
CA GLU A 16 0.19 9.03 0.05
C GLU A 16 0.22 7.49 0.12
N ARG A 17 0.98 6.84 -0.78
CA ARG A 17 1.17 5.38 -0.80
C ARG A 17 1.85 4.89 0.49
N ASP A 18 2.92 5.54 0.93
CA ASP A 18 3.68 5.16 2.13
C ASP A 18 2.83 5.30 3.40
N THR A 19 1.99 6.34 3.46
CA THR A 19 0.99 6.50 4.52
C THR A 19 -0.01 5.35 4.54
N ALA A 20 -0.55 4.98 3.38
CA ALA A 20 -1.49 3.86 3.26
C ALA A 20 -0.85 2.51 3.60
N LEU A 21 0.42 2.31 3.24
CA LEU A 21 1.19 1.12 3.62
C LEU A 21 1.34 1.02 5.14
N SER A 22 1.69 2.13 5.79
CA SER A 22 1.82 2.20 7.25
C SER A 22 0.48 1.90 7.94
N GLN A 23 -0.62 2.43 7.40
CA GLN A 23 -1.97 2.15 7.89
C GLN A 23 -2.36 0.68 7.71
N LEU A 24 -2.03 0.07 6.56
CA LEU A 24 -2.28 -1.36 6.32
C LEU A 24 -1.53 -2.24 7.34
N GLN A 25 -0.26 -1.92 7.62
CA GLN A 25 0.54 -2.66 8.60
C GLN A 25 -0.08 -2.59 10.00
N GLU A 26 -0.56 -1.41 10.41
CA GLU A 26 -1.23 -1.24 11.69
C GLU A 26 -2.54 -2.04 11.77
N LEU A 27 -3.36 -1.99 10.72
CA LEU A 27 -4.60 -2.76 10.66
C LEU A 27 -4.34 -4.27 10.66
N GLN A 28 -3.26 -4.73 10.02
CA GLN A 28 -2.88 -6.13 10.05
C GLN A 28 -2.51 -6.58 11.46
N ARG A 29 -1.72 -5.78 12.20
CA ARG A 29 -1.41 -6.06 13.61
C ARG A 29 -2.67 -6.16 14.47
N GLN A 30 -3.63 -5.25 14.27
CA GLN A 30 -4.91 -5.26 14.98
C GLN A 30 -5.74 -6.51 14.65
N ALA A 31 -5.79 -6.91 13.38
CA ALA A 31 -6.49 -8.11 12.95
C ALA A 31 -5.85 -9.38 13.54
N ASP A 32 -4.51 -9.47 13.52
CA ASP A 32 -3.78 -10.61 14.07
C ASP A 32 -3.99 -10.71 15.59
N ALA A 33 -3.96 -9.59 16.31
CA ALA A 33 -4.29 -9.56 17.74
C ALA A 33 -5.74 -10.00 18.02
N ALA A 34 -6.70 -9.53 17.22
CA ALA A 34 -8.10 -9.90 17.36
C ALA A 34 -8.35 -11.40 17.11
N ARG A 35 -7.66 -11.97 16.12
CA ARG A 35 -7.69 -13.42 15.82
C ARG A 35 -7.08 -14.23 16.95
N ALA A 36 -5.89 -13.84 17.43
CA ALA A 36 -5.25 -14.51 18.56
C ALA A 36 -6.13 -14.53 19.81
N GLN A 37 -6.82 -13.42 20.12
CA GLN A 37 -7.76 -13.36 21.23
C GLN A 37 -8.99 -14.26 21.00
N ALA A 38 -9.49 -14.36 19.76
CA ALA A 38 -10.58 -15.28 19.43
C ALA A 38 -10.16 -16.74 19.65
N ASP A 39 -8.97 -17.11 19.19
CA ASP A 39 -8.41 -18.45 19.37
C ASP A 39 -8.22 -18.79 20.86
N GLN A 40 -7.71 -17.84 21.65
CA GLN A 40 -7.57 -17.98 23.10
C GLN A 40 -8.91 -18.23 23.80
N LEU A 41 -9.97 -17.52 23.41
CA LEU A 41 -11.30 -17.73 23.99
C LEU A 41 -11.89 -19.09 23.58
N GLY A 42 -11.66 -19.53 22.34
CA GLY A 42 -12.06 -20.86 21.86
C GLY A 42 -11.38 -21.98 22.65
N GLU A 43 -10.07 -21.89 22.82
CA GLU A 43 -9.28 -22.84 23.63
C GLU A 43 -9.74 -22.83 25.09
N TYR A 44 -9.95 -21.65 25.67
CA TYR A 44 -10.45 -21.52 27.04
C TYR A 44 -11.84 -22.17 27.20
N ARG A 45 -12.73 -22.01 26.22
CA ARG A 45 -14.04 -22.67 26.20
C ARG A 45 -13.93 -24.19 26.19
N HIS A 46 -13.05 -24.74 25.37
CA HIS A 46 -12.81 -26.18 25.34
C HIS A 46 -12.31 -26.71 26.68
N GLN A 47 -11.32 -26.04 27.28
CA GLN A 47 -10.80 -26.40 28.60
C GLN A 47 -11.87 -26.28 29.69
N TYR A 48 -12.69 -25.24 29.63
CA TYR A 48 -13.80 -25.02 30.56
C TYR A 48 -14.82 -26.16 30.51
N GLN A 49 -15.21 -26.57 29.30
CA GLN A 49 -16.12 -27.71 29.09
C GLN A 49 -15.55 -29.04 29.59
N GLN A 50 -14.28 -29.32 29.35
CA GLN A 50 -13.64 -30.54 29.82
C GLN A 50 -13.60 -30.63 31.35
N ARG A 51 -13.21 -29.53 32.02
CA ARG A 51 -13.17 -29.46 33.50
C ARG A 51 -14.56 -29.68 34.08
N TRP A 52 -15.60 -29.17 33.43
CA TRP A 52 -16.97 -29.38 33.87
C TRP A 52 -17.43 -30.82 33.77
N THR A 53 -17.20 -31.47 32.63
CA THR A 53 -17.55 -32.88 32.44
C THR A 53 -16.88 -33.76 33.50
N GLN A 54 -15.63 -33.46 33.86
CA GLN A 54 -14.92 -34.15 34.93
C GLN A 54 -15.52 -33.87 36.32
N GLN A 55 -15.86 -32.62 36.64
CA GLN A 55 -16.47 -32.26 37.93
C GLN A 55 -17.88 -32.86 38.11
N PHE A 56 -18.66 -32.92 37.03
CA PHE A 56 -20.02 -33.50 37.07
C PHE A 56 -20.02 -35.01 37.34
N THR A 57 -18.91 -35.69 37.06
CA THR A 57 -18.72 -37.11 37.41
C THR A 57 -18.58 -37.30 38.94
N GLN A 58 -18.34 -36.22 39.69
CA GLN A 58 -18.27 -36.19 41.15
C GLN A 58 -19.56 -35.54 41.71
N ARG A 59 -20.02 -35.95 42.91
CA ARG A 59 -21.27 -35.43 43.51
C ARG A 59 -21.26 -33.88 43.55
N THR A 60 -22.11 -33.26 42.74
CA THR A 60 -22.22 -31.80 42.57
C THR A 60 -23.53 -31.28 43.16
N THR A 61 -23.53 -30.08 43.74
CA THR A 61 -24.72 -29.40 44.28
C THR A 61 -25.42 -28.55 43.20
N ILE A 62 -26.73 -28.35 43.33
CA ILE A 62 -27.57 -27.61 42.35
C ILE A 62 -27.07 -26.16 42.14
N ASP A 63 -26.60 -25.47 43.18
CA ASP A 63 -26.09 -24.10 43.07
C ASP A 63 -24.84 -23.99 42.18
N ILE A 64 -23.95 -25.00 42.22
CA ILE A 64 -22.74 -25.04 41.38
C ILE A 64 -23.10 -25.14 39.90
N VAL A 65 -24.17 -25.88 39.57
CA VAL A 65 -24.67 -26.03 38.20
C VAL A 65 -25.16 -24.69 37.65
N GLY A 66 -25.87 -23.89 38.45
CA GLY A 66 -26.36 -22.57 38.03
C GLY A 66 -25.23 -21.59 37.72
N HIS A 67 -24.21 -21.52 38.57
CA HIS A 67 -23.03 -20.67 38.33
C HIS A 67 -22.26 -21.08 37.07
N TYR A 68 -22.13 -22.39 36.83
CA TYR A 68 -21.47 -22.91 35.64
C TYR A 68 -22.19 -22.50 34.35
N GLN A 69 -23.51 -22.71 34.29
CA GLN A 69 -24.30 -22.35 33.12
C GLN A 69 -24.24 -20.85 32.83
N ASN A 70 -24.34 -20.01 33.86
CA ASN A 70 -24.30 -18.56 33.71
C ASN A 70 -22.93 -18.08 33.19
N PHE A 71 -21.83 -18.61 33.71
CA PHE A 71 -20.50 -18.28 33.20
C PHE A 71 -20.30 -18.78 31.76
N GLY A 72 -20.75 -20.00 31.44
CA GLY A 72 -20.71 -20.53 30.08
C GLY A 72 -21.44 -19.62 29.08
N GLN A 73 -22.63 -19.14 29.42
CA GLN A 73 -23.38 -18.19 28.58
C GLN A 73 -22.61 -16.88 28.35
N ARG A 74 -21.98 -16.32 29.38
CA ARG A 74 -21.14 -15.11 29.23
C ARG A 74 -19.91 -15.36 28.37
N LEU A 75 -19.29 -16.54 28.49
CA LEU A 75 -18.14 -16.92 27.67
C LEU A 75 -18.54 -17.08 26.20
N ASP A 76 -19.67 -17.72 25.92
CA ASP A 76 -20.21 -17.84 24.56
C ASP A 76 -20.51 -16.45 23.96
N GLN A 77 -21.12 -15.55 24.73
CA GLN A 77 -21.35 -14.16 24.30
C GLN A 77 -20.04 -13.42 24.01
N ALA A 78 -19.01 -13.59 24.84
CA ALA A 78 -17.70 -12.98 24.63
C ALA A 78 -17.02 -13.51 23.36
N ILE A 79 -17.15 -14.80 23.07
CA ILE A 79 -16.63 -15.44 21.84
C ILE A 79 -17.33 -14.88 20.61
N ASP A 80 -18.66 -14.76 20.64
CA ASP A 80 -19.42 -14.21 19.51
C ASP A 80 -19.07 -12.73 19.23
N GLN A 81 -18.89 -11.95 20.30
CA GLN A 81 -18.43 -10.57 20.22
C GLN A 81 -17.01 -10.50 19.64
N GLN A 82 -16.08 -11.30 20.16
CA GLN A 82 -14.70 -11.32 19.68
C GLN A 82 -14.60 -11.80 18.22
N GLY A 83 -15.39 -12.81 17.84
CA GLY A 83 -15.49 -13.28 16.47
C GLY A 83 -15.99 -12.18 15.53
N SER A 84 -16.92 -11.35 15.98
CA SER A 84 -17.37 -10.18 15.22
C SER A 84 -16.27 -9.14 15.08
N VAL A 85 -15.55 -8.81 16.16
CA VAL A 85 -14.40 -7.89 16.14
C VAL A 85 -13.32 -8.36 15.16
N SER A 86 -12.97 -9.65 15.18
CA SER A 86 -12.00 -10.23 14.25
C SER A 86 -12.46 -10.11 12.79
N ARG A 87 -13.72 -10.44 12.48
CA ARG A 87 -14.28 -10.26 11.13
C ARG A 87 -14.24 -8.80 10.67
N PHE A 88 -14.55 -7.84 11.54
CA PHE A 88 -14.48 -6.42 11.20
C PHE A 88 -13.04 -5.96 10.97
N ALA A 89 -12.08 -6.43 11.78
CA ALA A 89 -10.67 -6.12 11.59
C ALA A 89 -10.16 -6.65 10.24
N ASP A 90 -10.53 -7.89 9.88
CA ASP A 90 -10.21 -8.50 8.59
C ASP A 90 -10.77 -7.71 7.42
N GLN A 91 -12.03 -7.28 7.49
CA GLN A 91 -12.63 -6.43 6.45
C GLN A 91 -11.90 -5.08 6.31
N ARG A 92 -11.40 -4.51 7.41
CA ARG A 92 -10.63 -3.25 7.36
C ARG A 92 -9.27 -3.46 6.69
N VAL A 93 -8.61 -4.59 6.95
CA VAL A 93 -7.38 -4.97 6.26
C VAL A 93 -7.63 -5.08 4.75
N GLU A 94 -8.67 -5.79 4.32
CA GLU A 94 -8.97 -5.94 2.90
C GLU A 94 -9.26 -4.61 2.20
N ARG A 95 -10.01 -3.72 2.85
CA ARG A 95 -10.22 -2.35 2.34
C ARG A 95 -8.91 -1.56 2.23
N ALA A 96 -8.05 -1.64 3.24
CA ALA A 96 -6.76 -0.95 3.22
C ALA A 96 -5.82 -1.52 2.13
N ARG A 97 -5.85 -2.83 1.87
CA ARG A 97 -5.13 -3.46 0.75
C ARG A 97 -5.61 -2.91 -0.60
N ALA A 98 -6.92 -2.76 -0.78
CA ALA A 98 -7.49 -2.19 -2.00
C ALA A 98 -7.03 -0.74 -2.21
N VAL A 99 -7.09 0.10 -1.16
CA VAL A 99 -6.61 1.49 -1.21
C VAL A 99 -5.12 1.56 -1.53
N LEU A 100 -4.29 0.74 -0.88
CA LEU A 100 -2.85 0.71 -1.15
C LEU A 100 -2.57 0.37 -2.62
N LYS A 101 -3.26 -0.64 -3.16
CA LYS A 101 -3.12 -1.04 -4.57
C LYS A 101 -3.46 0.09 -5.54
N GLU A 102 -4.53 0.85 -5.27
CA GLU A 102 -4.90 2.01 -6.10
C GLU A 102 -3.82 3.10 -6.06
N LEU A 103 -3.25 3.37 -4.89
CA LEU A 103 -2.17 4.35 -4.73
C LEU A 103 -0.87 3.90 -5.42
N GLU A 104 -0.53 2.61 -5.35
CA GLU A 104 0.61 2.05 -6.10
C GLU A 104 0.43 2.19 -7.61
N LEU A 105 -0.77 1.93 -8.13
CA LEU A 105 -1.09 2.15 -9.54
C LEU A 105 -0.96 3.63 -9.93
N ARG A 106 -1.38 4.54 -9.05
CA ARG A 106 -1.23 5.99 -9.26
C ARG A 106 0.24 6.39 -9.31
N VAL A 107 1.07 5.92 -8.37
CA VAL A 107 2.52 6.15 -8.38
C VAL A 107 3.14 5.65 -9.69
N ALA A 108 2.86 4.41 -10.09
CA ALA A 108 3.38 3.84 -11.33
C ALA A 108 2.97 4.65 -12.57
N SER A 109 1.72 5.13 -12.60
CA SER A 109 1.20 5.97 -13.68
C SER A 109 1.92 7.31 -13.78
N VAL A 110 2.13 8.00 -12.64
CA VAL A 110 2.84 9.28 -12.60
C VAL A 110 4.31 9.11 -12.99
N ARG A 111 4.99 8.05 -12.52
CA ARG A 111 6.37 7.73 -12.92
C ARG A 111 6.48 7.58 -14.44
N LYS A 112 5.60 6.78 -15.03
CA LYS A 112 5.58 6.57 -16.50
C LYS A 112 5.35 7.86 -17.28
N LEU A 113 4.50 8.76 -16.77
CA LEU A 113 4.29 10.07 -17.39
C LEU A 113 5.53 10.96 -17.29
N LEU A 114 6.21 10.96 -16.15
CA LEU A 114 7.46 11.70 -15.94
C LEU A 114 8.56 11.22 -16.88
N GLU A 115 8.78 9.90 -16.96
CA GLU A 115 9.74 9.28 -17.88
C GLU A 115 9.47 9.67 -19.34
N ARG A 116 8.21 9.52 -19.79
CA ARG A 116 7.81 9.92 -21.14
C ARG A 116 8.13 11.39 -21.39
N ARG A 117 7.84 12.26 -20.42
CA ARG A 117 8.09 13.70 -20.57
C ARG A 117 9.58 14.02 -20.66
N GLN A 118 10.41 13.35 -19.87
CA GLN A 118 11.87 13.49 -19.94
C GLN A 118 12.40 13.04 -21.31
N HIS A 119 11.94 11.90 -21.82
CA HIS A 119 12.31 11.44 -23.16
C HIS A 119 11.91 12.41 -24.27
N GLU A 120 10.71 12.99 -24.21
CA GLU A 120 10.27 14.01 -25.17
C GLU A 120 11.18 15.24 -25.17
N LEU A 121 11.60 15.70 -23.98
CA LEU A 121 12.51 16.84 -23.83
C LEU A 121 13.90 16.53 -24.40
N LEU A 122 14.46 15.36 -24.09
CA LEU A 122 15.75 14.92 -24.64
C LEU A 122 15.72 14.83 -26.16
N ARG A 123 14.68 14.23 -26.74
CA ARG A 123 14.50 14.15 -28.20
C ARG A 123 14.39 15.53 -28.86
N SER A 124 13.68 16.45 -28.21
CA SER A 124 13.58 17.83 -28.70
C SER A 124 14.92 18.56 -28.66
N ALA A 125 15.69 18.38 -27.57
CA ALA A 125 17.03 18.96 -27.43
C ALA A 125 17.99 18.44 -28.50
N LEU A 126 18.06 17.12 -28.69
CA LEU A 126 18.91 16.49 -29.71
C LEU A 126 18.60 16.98 -31.13
N ARG A 127 17.31 17.13 -31.47
CA ARG A 127 16.90 17.68 -32.78
C ARG A 127 17.33 19.14 -32.96
N ARG A 128 17.25 19.95 -31.91
CA ARG A 128 17.69 21.35 -31.96
C ARG A 128 19.21 21.44 -32.13
N GLU A 129 19.96 20.63 -31.39
CA GLU A 129 21.41 20.56 -31.48
C GLU A 129 21.85 20.10 -32.88
N GLN A 130 21.26 19.03 -33.41
CA GLN A 130 21.53 18.56 -34.76
C GLN A 130 21.27 19.65 -35.80
N LYS A 131 20.14 20.34 -35.72
CA LYS A 131 19.81 21.44 -36.64
C LYS A 131 20.86 22.56 -36.61
N VAL A 132 21.30 22.96 -35.41
CA VAL A 132 22.34 24.00 -35.25
C VAL A 132 23.67 23.53 -35.86
N THR A 133 24.05 22.29 -35.63
CA THR A 133 25.27 21.69 -36.20
C THR A 133 25.20 21.63 -37.72
N ASP A 134 24.08 21.20 -38.29
CA ASP A 134 23.85 21.14 -39.73
C ASP A 134 23.91 22.54 -40.37
N GLU A 135 23.31 23.56 -39.73
CA GLU A 135 23.37 24.95 -40.18
C GLU A 135 24.79 25.51 -40.16
N GLN A 136 25.59 25.18 -39.13
CA GLN A 136 26.99 25.59 -39.05
C GLN A 136 27.84 24.90 -40.13
N ALA A 137 27.65 23.60 -40.34
CA ALA A 137 28.35 22.83 -41.37
C ALA A 137 28.02 23.36 -42.77
N ALA A 138 26.74 23.65 -43.06
CA ALA A 138 26.31 24.23 -44.33
C ALA A 138 26.94 25.61 -44.57
N ARG A 139 26.98 26.49 -43.56
CA ARG A 139 27.66 27.79 -43.64
C ARG A 139 29.16 27.65 -43.90
N ALA A 140 29.82 26.72 -43.20
CA ALA A 140 31.24 26.45 -43.40
C ALA A 140 31.53 25.92 -44.81
N ALA A 141 30.69 25.03 -45.33
CA ALA A 141 30.81 24.51 -46.70
C ALA A 141 30.60 25.62 -47.76
N LEU A 142 29.57 26.46 -47.59
CA LEU A 142 29.34 27.62 -48.45
C LEU A 142 30.53 28.60 -48.46
N ALA A 143 31.12 28.86 -47.29
CA ALA A 143 32.30 29.72 -47.17
C ALA A 143 33.56 29.11 -47.81
N GLN A 144 33.69 27.78 -47.82
CA GLN A 144 34.79 27.08 -48.50
C GLN A 144 34.60 27.05 -50.02
N MET A 145 33.35 26.93 -50.49
CA MET A 145 33.01 26.86 -51.91
C MET A 145 33.04 28.23 -52.60
N ASN A 146 33.13 29.32 -51.84
CA ASN A 146 33.22 30.68 -52.36
C ASN A 146 34.64 31.26 -52.12
N PRO A 147 35.63 30.95 -52.98
CA PRO A 147 37.04 31.30 -52.76
C PRO A 147 37.32 32.82 -52.74
N PHE A 148 36.39 33.66 -53.20
CA PHE A 148 36.53 35.11 -53.24
C PHE A 148 36.24 35.85 -51.91
N MET A 149 35.77 35.15 -50.87
CA MET A 149 35.51 35.76 -49.54
C MET A 149 36.69 35.65 -48.56
N ARG A 150 37.80 35.01 -48.93
CA ARG A 150 39.01 34.92 -48.09
C ARG A 150 40.05 36.03 -48.35
N VAL A 151 39.79 36.96 -49.26
CA VAL A 151 40.69 38.08 -49.55
C VAL A 151 39.93 39.39 -49.48
N SER A 152 39.85 39.97 -48.28
CA SER A 152 39.88 41.42 -48.03
C SER A 152 40.05 41.60 -46.53
N ALA A 153 41.19 42.20 -46.16
CA ALA A 153 41.55 42.63 -44.83
C ALA A 153 40.72 43.86 -44.40
#